data_AF-A0A212PEY7-F1
#
_entry.id   AF-A0A212PEY7-F1
#
_cell.length_a   1.000
_cell.length_b   1.000
_cell.length_c   1.000
_cell.angle_alpha   90.00
_cell.angle_beta   90.00
_cell.angle_gamma   90.00
#
_symmetry.space_group_name_H-M   'P 1'
#
loop_
_entity.id
_entity.type
_entity.pdbx_description
1 polymer ?
#
loop_
_entity_poly.entity_id
_entity_poly.type
_entity_poly.pdbx_seq_one_letter_code
_entity_poly.pdbx_strand_id
1 'polypeptide(L)'
;MLIPFFGLPRCLCKFILLVAVVAPLTSGCVSIPTRNFDAYRSSFAAAKTATEDIVLRGKIAAKALAEDPANPQPAAERLAKLKERDQAANERLLALETIDRYNTVLVQLAEGKNPKNVKSSLESFSNSLLQIGSSRITEAVQKAVPYAGIAAEIIAMADEATNRREFLNLVTKGGEPVREIIGILIADADDIDKIVSEQMAVPRDLSDNRLSGLRFQFLNVADELQVATEITGVIKQMNDARATLVHQKLPEVKPRVGVRTPGHTDLAMLKMLVDSTKNEIAIANAITSRIKSQHEVIVEYKKLLNQTRMSLLQLEKTIKYNRPVATADFINRALGLREATLKLREGV
;
A
#
# COMPACT_ATOMS: atom_id res chain seq x y z
N MET A 1 -44.63 17.28 -62.12
CA MET A 1 -43.22 17.45 -62.53
C MET A 1 -42.49 16.17 -62.15
N LEU A 2 -41.58 15.77 -63.01
CA LEU A 2 -41.14 14.39 -63.24
C LEU A 2 -40.30 13.77 -62.12
N ILE A 3 -40.66 12.52 -61.84
CA ILE A 3 -39.85 11.31 -61.67
C ILE A 3 -38.97 11.13 -60.41
N PRO A 4 -39.04 9.93 -59.78
CA PRO A 4 -38.36 9.48 -58.57
C PRO A 4 -37.16 8.58 -58.92
N PHE A 5 -36.88 7.52 -58.14
CA PHE A 5 -35.86 6.45 -58.29
C PHE A 5 -34.58 6.65 -57.46
N PHE A 6 -33.96 5.67 -56.78
CA PHE A 6 -33.99 4.19 -56.73
C PHE A 6 -33.88 3.79 -55.23
N GLY A 7 -34.37 2.66 -54.71
CA GLY A 7 -34.40 1.31 -55.26
C GLY A 7 -33.52 0.39 -54.39
N LEU A 8 -34.15 -0.37 -53.49
CA LEU A 8 -33.58 -1.56 -52.83
C LEU A 8 -33.09 -2.59 -53.87
N PRO A 9 -32.10 -3.45 -53.56
CA PRO A 9 -32.50 -4.81 -53.20
C PRO A 9 -31.61 -5.53 -52.16
N ARG A 10 -32.28 -6.39 -51.39
CA ARG A 10 -31.73 -7.61 -50.79
C ARG A 10 -31.44 -8.63 -51.90
N CYS A 11 -30.20 -9.12 -52.00
CA CYS A 11 -29.80 -10.40 -52.62
C CYS A 11 -28.48 -10.83 -51.97
N LEU A 12 -28.42 -11.82 -51.06
CA LEU A 12 -28.28 -13.25 -51.35
C LEU A 12 -27.20 -13.58 -52.39
N CYS A 13 -25.98 -13.81 -51.91
CA CYS A 13 -24.98 -14.68 -52.55
C CYS A 13 -24.11 -15.26 -51.43
N LYS A 14 -24.49 -16.40 -50.84
CA LYS A 14 -23.85 -17.70 -51.10
C LYS A 14 -22.37 -17.56 -51.47
N PHE A 15 -21.50 -17.48 -50.45
CA PHE A 15 -20.14 -17.98 -50.61
C PHE A 15 -19.97 -19.27 -49.82
N ILE A 16 -19.66 -20.28 -50.61
CA ILE A 16 -19.49 -21.67 -50.30
C ILE A 16 -18.34 -21.85 -49.32
N LEU A 17 -18.68 -22.51 -48.22
CA LEU A 17 -17.90 -23.54 -47.54
C LEU A 17 -16.71 -24.06 -48.37
N LEU A 18 -15.50 -23.55 -48.11
CA LEU A 18 -14.28 -24.34 -48.29
C LEU A 18 -13.53 -24.37 -46.97
N VAL A 19 -13.93 -25.37 -46.18
CA VAL A 19 -13.22 -25.87 -45.01
C VAL A 19 -11.90 -26.45 -45.51
N ALA A 20 -10.86 -25.62 -45.56
CA ALA A 20 -9.49 -26.11 -45.58
C ALA A 20 -9.08 -26.38 -44.13
N VAL A 21 -9.51 -27.53 -43.61
CA VAL A 21 -8.89 -28.17 -42.44
C VAL A 21 -7.50 -28.62 -42.89
N VAL A 22 -6.55 -27.69 -42.85
CA VAL A 22 -5.14 -28.04 -42.74
C VAL A 22 -4.94 -28.32 -41.27
N ALA A 23 -5.08 -29.59 -40.89
CA ALA A 23 -4.64 -30.08 -39.61
C ALA A 23 -3.11 -30.08 -39.59
N PRO A 24 -2.43 -29.27 -38.76
CA PRO A 24 -1.08 -29.60 -38.39
C PRO A 24 -1.17 -30.68 -37.32
N LEU A 25 -1.11 -31.94 -37.75
CA LEU A 25 -0.62 -33.03 -36.91
C LEU A 25 0.88 -32.79 -36.70
N THR A 26 1.21 -31.88 -35.78
CA THR A 26 2.55 -31.73 -35.23
C THR A 26 2.45 -31.77 -33.72
N SER A 27 3.41 -32.44 -33.09
CA SER A 27 3.61 -32.57 -31.65
C SER A 27 3.19 -31.33 -30.86
N GLY A 28 2.38 -31.53 -29.81
CA GLY A 28 1.74 -30.49 -29.00
C GLY A 28 2.67 -29.35 -28.59
N CYS A 29 2.67 -28.28 -29.38
CA CYS A 29 3.37 -27.03 -29.10
C CYS A 29 2.59 -26.24 -28.04
N VAL A 30 2.86 -26.47 -26.75
CA VAL A 30 2.29 -25.73 -25.60
C VAL A 30 2.69 -24.24 -25.64
N SER A 31 1.88 -23.36 -26.22
CA SER A 31 2.20 -21.92 -26.41
C SER A 31 2.39 -21.21 -25.07
N ILE A 32 3.28 -20.19 -25.03
CA ILE A 32 3.38 -19.30 -23.87
C ILE A 32 2.00 -18.66 -23.67
N PRO A 33 1.42 -18.71 -22.46
CA PRO A 33 0.10 -18.13 -22.21
C PRO A 33 0.19 -16.60 -22.11
N THR A 34 0.35 -15.94 -23.26
CA THR A 34 0.61 -14.50 -23.41
C THR A 34 -0.35 -13.64 -22.59
N ARG A 35 -1.66 -13.90 -22.66
CA ARG A 35 -2.67 -13.17 -21.87
C ARG A 35 -2.40 -13.20 -20.36
N ASN A 36 -2.08 -14.37 -19.81
CA ASN A 36 -1.80 -14.51 -18.37
C ASN A 36 -0.46 -13.89 -18.01
N PHE A 37 0.54 -14.01 -18.89
CA PHE A 37 1.85 -13.43 -18.68
C PHE A 37 1.81 -11.89 -18.70
N ASP A 38 1.11 -11.30 -19.66
CA ASP A 38 0.93 -9.84 -19.77
C ASP A 38 0.13 -9.28 -18.59
N ALA A 39 -0.91 -9.99 -18.15
CA ALA A 39 -1.68 -9.61 -16.96
C ALA A 39 -0.82 -9.60 -15.70
N TYR A 40 0.01 -10.63 -15.50
CA TYR A 40 0.95 -10.68 -14.38
C TYR A 40 1.98 -9.53 -14.45
N ARG A 41 2.59 -9.29 -15.63
CA ARG A 41 3.56 -8.22 -15.83
C ARG A 41 2.96 -6.84 -15.54
N SER A 42 1.75 -6.59 -16.03
CA SER A 42 1.04 -5.33 -15.78
C SER A 42 0.74 -5.16 -14.28
N SER A 43 0.32 -6.23 -13.60
CA SER A 43 0.10 -6.23 -12.15
C SER A 43 1.37 -5.92 -11.37
N PHE A 44 2.48 -6.57 -11.74
CA PHE A 44 3.76 -6.33 -11.11
C PHE A 44 4.27 -4.92 -11.33
N ALA A 45 4.15 -4.36 -12.55
CA ALA A 45 4.61 -3.00 -12.83
C ALA A 45 3.92 -1.97 -11.92
N ALA A 46 2.60 -2.08 -11.72
CA ALA A 46 1.89 -1.21 -10.80
C ALA A 46 2.27 -1.47 -9.33
N ALA A 47 2.40 -2.74 -8.94
CA ALA A 47 2.83 -3.10 -7.59
C ALA A 47 4.24 -2.60 -7.28
N LYS A 48 5.15 -2.60 -8.26
CA LYS A 48 6.53 -2.09 -8.15
C LYS A 48 6.53 -0.61 -7.82
N THR A 49 5.87 0.20 -8.65
CA THR A 49 5.77 1.65 -8.40
C THR A 49 5.11 1.96 -7.06
N ALA A 50 4.04 1.24 -6.69
CA ALA A 50 3.39 1.40 -5.40
C ALA A 50 4.31 1.04 -4.21
N THR A 51 5.07 -0.05 -4.34
CA THR A 51 6.03 -0.49 -3.31
C THR A 51 7.13 0.55 -3.13
N GLU A 52 7.71 1.06 -4.22
CA GLU A 52 8.74 2.10 -4.19
C GLU A 52 8.24 3.36 -3.47
N ASP A 53 7.04 3.83 -3.80
CA ASP A 53 6.43 5.01 -3.16
C ASP A 53 6.16 4.78 -1.67
N ILE A 54 5.58 3.63 -1.30
CA ILE A 54 5.26 3.30 0.09
C ILE A 54 6.51 3.13 0.94
N VAL A 55 7.55 2.46 0.42
CA VAL A 55 8.84 2.34 1.10
C VAL A 55 9.48 3.72 1.28
N LEU A 56 9.45 4.58 0.25
CA LEU A 56 9.97 5.93 0.35
C LEU A 56 9.23 6.77 1.42
N ARG A 57 7.91 6.71 1.46
CA ARG A 57 7.11 7.36 2.50
C ARG A 57 7.48 6.86 3.89
N GLY A 58 7.66 5.55 4.06
CA GLY A 58 8.15 4.94 5.29
C GLY A 58 9.51 5.49 5.73
N LYS A 59 10.46 5.62 4.79
CA LYS A 59 11.79 6.22 5.07
C LYS A 59 11.68 7.68 5.49
N ILE A 60 10.88 8.47 4.78
CA ILE A 60 10.66 9.88 5.11
C ILE A 60 10.05 10.01 6.51
N ALA A 61 9.03 9.20 6.83
CA ALA A 61 8.39 9.21 8.14
C ALA A 61 9.34 8.74 9.26
N ALA A 62 10.14 7.70 9.02
CA ALA A 62 11.15 7.23 9.96
C ALA A 62 12.19 8.31 10.28
N LYS A 63 12.67 9.01 9.25
CA LYS A 63 13.59 10.14 9.40
C LYS A 63 12.95 11.29 10.17
N ALA A 64 11.73 11.68 9.80
CA ALA A 64 10.99 12.74 10.48
C ALA A 64 10.80 12.40 11.98
N LEU A 65 10.42 11.17 12.31
CA LEU A 65 10.32 10.71 13.71
C LEU A 65 11.64 10.80 14.48
N ALA A 66 12.75 10.46 13.81
CA ALA A 66 14.07 10.47 14.43
C ALA A 66 14.64 11.89 14.60
N GLU A 67 14.17 12.84 13.81
CA GLU A 67 14.57 14.25 13.86
C GLU A 67 13.61 15.12 14.69
N ASP A 68 12.37 14.65 14.93
CA ASP A 68 11.34 15.41 15.65
C ASP A 68 11.74 15.69 17.11
N PRO A 69 11.93 16.97 17.52
CA PRO A 69 12.27 17.32 18.89
C PRO A 69 11.13 17.09 19.89
N ALA A 70 9.88 16.98 19.42
CA ALA A 70 8.72 16.67 20.26
C ALA A 70 8.55 15.17 20.51
N ASN A 71 9.31 14.31 19.82
CA ASN A 71 9.32 12.88 20.10
C ASN A 71 9.97 12.63 21.48
N PRO A 72 9.25 12.03 22.44
CA PRO A 72 9.74 11.86 23.81
C PRO A 72 10.86 10.82 23.95
N GLN A 73 11.16 10.03 22.90
CA GLN A 73 12.20 9.01 22.94
C GLN A 73 13.62 9.61 23.00
N PRO A 74 14.55 9.02 23.77
CA PRO A 74 15.95 9.43 23.80
C PRO A 74 16.57 9.46 22.39
N ALA A 75 17.44 10.44 22.12
CA ALA A 75 18.07 10.60 20.80
C ALA A 75 18.83 9.35 20.33
N ALA A 76 19.50 8.64 21.24
CA ALA A 76 20.19 7.40 20.92
C ALA A 76 19.22 6.28 20.48
N GLU A 77 18.05 6.17 21.11
CA GLU A 77 17.03 5.20 20.75
C GLU A 77 16.39 5.54 19.39
N ARG A 78 16.10 6.82 19.16
CA ARG A 78 15.59 7.31 17.87
C ARG A 78 16.55 7.01 16.73
N LEU A 79 17.85 7.23 16.93
CA LEU A 79 18.87 6.93 15.93
C LEU A 79 19.02 5.43 15.68
N ALA A 80 18.93 4.59 16.72
CA ALA A 80 18.95 3.14 16.58
C ALA A 80 17.76 2.64 15.75
N LYS A 81 16.55 3.09 16.06
CA LYS A 81 15.32 2.75 15.30
C LYS A 81 15.39 3.26 13.87
N LEU A 82 15.94 4.44 13.61
CA LEU A 82 16.12 4.94 12.24
C LEU A 82 17.00 3.99 11.43
N LYS A 83 18.15 3.57 11.97
CA LYS A 83 19.06 2.65 11.28
C LYS A 83 18.39 1.32 10.97
N GLU A 84 17.64 0.76 11.92
CA GLU A 84 16.87 -0.47 11.73
C GLU A 84 15.81 -0.32 10.61
N ARG A 85 15.05 0.78 10.64
CA ARG A 85 14.01 1.08 9.63
C ARG A 85 14.60 1.32 8.25
N ASP A 86 15.74 1.99 8.16
CA ASP A 86 16.46 2.21 6.90
C ASP A 86 16.99 0.89 6.34
N GLN A 87 17.53 0.02 7.19
CA GLN A 87 17.94 -1.32 6.78
C GLN A 87 16.74 -2.11 6.24
N ALA A 88 15.64 -2.18 6.99
CA ALA A 88 14.42 -2.87 6.55
C ALA A 88 13.88 -2.29 5.23
N ALA A 89 13.93 -0.96 5.04
CA ALA A 89 13.55 -0.34 3.78
C ALA A 89 14.44 -0.77 2.60
N ASN A 90 15.75 -0.87 2.80
CA ASN A 90 16.66 -1.36 1.77
C ASN A 90 16.41 -2.84 1.45
N GLU A 91 16.09 -3.66 2.47
CA GLU A 91 15.75 -5.06 2.26
C GLU A 91 14.44 -5.22 1.47
N ARG A 92 13.41 -4.39 1.72
CA ARG A 92 12.19 -4.34 0.91
C ARG A 92 12.46 -3.99 -0.56
N LEU A 93 13.37 -3.05 -0.81
CA LEU A 93 13.76 -2.68 -2.18
C LEU A 93 14.55 -3.81 -2.86
N LEU A 94 15.41 -4.52 -2.13
CA LEU A 94 16.09 -5.71 -2.64
C LEU A 94 15.10 -6.83 -3.00
N ALA A 95 14.07 -7.03 -2.18
CA ALA A 95 12.99 -7.98 -2.45
C ALA A 95 12.26 -7.61 -3.74
N LEU A 96 11.92 -6.34 -3.91
CA LEU A 96 11.29 -5.84 -5.12
C LEU A 96 12.19 -6.00 -6.37
N GLU A 97 13.47 -5.67 -6.24
CA GLU A 97 14.46 -5.84 -7.31
C GLU A 97 14.62 -7.31 -7.71
N THR A 98 14.59 -8.23 -6.74
CA THR A 98 14.64 -9.68 -7.00
C THR A 98 13.49 -10.14 -7.88
N ILE A 99 12.27 -9.65 -7.62
CA ILE A 99 11.09 -9.93 -8.44
C ILE A 99 11.22 -9.29 -9.84
N ASP A 100 11.79 -8.08 -9.93
CA ASP A 100 12.02 -7.40 -11.20
C ASP A 100 13.04 -8.14 -12.09
N ARG A 101 14.12 -8.66 -11.50
CA ARG A 101 15.11 -9.50 -12.17
C ARG A 101 14.46 -10.79 -12.69
N TYR A 102 13.63 -11.45 -11.88
CA TYR A 102 12.84 -12.60 -12.33
C TYR A 102 11.97 -12.27 -13.55
N ASN A 103 11.25 -11.15 -13.51
CA ASN A 103 10.39 -10.73 -14.61
C ASN A 103 11.19 -10.39 -15.88
N THR A 104 12.37 -9.80 -15.71
CA THR A 104 13.30 -9.56 -16.82
C THR A 104 13.70 -10.87 -17.49
N VAL A 105 14.04 -11.91 -16.73
CA VAL A 105 14.36 -13.23 -17.28
C VAL A 105 13.16 -13.84 -18.02
N LEU A 106 11.96 -13.78 -17.44
CA LEU A 106 10.75 -14.29 -18.10
C LEU A 106 10.50 -13.61 -19.44
N VAL A 107 10.70 -12.29 -19.52
CA VAL A 107 10.55 -11.52 -20.77
C VAL A 107 11.60 -11.95 -21.79
N GLN A 108 12.87 -12.06 -21.39
CA GLN A 108 13.94 -12.48 -22.31
C GLN A 108 13.72 -13.89 -22.85
N LEU A 109 13.26 -14.82 -22.02
CA LEU A 109 12.90 -16.18 -22.42
C LEU A 109 11.69 -16.17 -23.37
N ALA A 110 10.65 -15.38 -23.06
CA ALA A 110 9.46 -15.28 -23.92
C ALA A 110 9.75 -14.65 -25.29
N GLU A 111 10.64 -13.66 -25.34
CA GLU A 111 11.09 -12.99 -26.58
C GLU A 111 12.12 -13.81 -27.35
N GLY A 112 12.59 -14.93 -26.80
CA GLY A 112 13.60 -15.76 -27.42
C GLY A 112 14.96 -15.09 -27.59
N LYS A 113 15.38 -14.27 -26.61
CA LYS A 113 16.69 -13.59 -26.64
C LYS A 113 17.84 -14.58 -26.69
N ASN A 114 19.04 -14.06 -27.01
CA ASN A 114 20.27 -14.84 -27.06
C ASN A 114 20.52 -15.54 -25.69
N PRO A 115 20.87 -16.85 -25.69
CA PRO A 115 21.16 -17.63 -24.48
C PRO A 115 22.17 -16.97 -23.52
N LYS A 116 23.17 -16.26 -24.03
CA LYS A 116 24.16 -15.55 -23.19
C LYS A 116 23.51 -14.46 -22.32
N ASN A 117 22.54 -13.73 -22.86
CA ASN A 117 21.84 -12.67 -22.14
C ASN A 117 20.88 -13.26 -21.10
N VAL A 118 20.20 -14.35 -21.47
CA VAL A 118 19.31 -15.12 -20.58
C VAL A 118 20.11 -15.68 -19.41
N LYS A 119 21.27 -16.30 -19.68
CA LYS A 119 22.17 -16.84 -18.65
C LYS A 119 22.62 -15.79 -17.64
N SER A 120 23.13 -14.65 -18.12
CA SER A 120 23.54 -13.55 -17.23
C SER A 120 22.38 -13.04 -16.36
N SER A 121 21.16 -12.99 -16.92
CA SER A 121 19.98 -12.56 -16.17
C SER A 121 19.52 -13.61 -15.15
N LEU A 122 19.60 -14.90 -15.48
CA LEU A 122 19.33 -16.02 -14.58
C LEU A 122 20.31 -16.04 -13.40
N GLU A 123 21.60 -15.84 -13.67
CA GLU A 123 22.65 -15.72 -12.64
C GLU A 123 22.38 -14.51 -11.72
N SER A 124 22.02 -13.35 -12.30
CA SER A 124 21.67 -12.15 -11.54
C SER A 124 20.43 -12.36 -10.64
N PHE A 125 19.41 -13.04 -11.15
CA PHE A 125 18.22 -13.42 -10.37
C PHE A 125 18.58 -14.40 -9.25
N SER A 126 19.33 -15.46 -9.57
CA SER A 126 19.78 -16.47 -8.61
C SER A 126 20.61 -15.87 -7.47
N ASN A 127 21.56 -14.99 -7.80
CA ASN A 127 22.34 -14.24 -6.80
C ASN A 127 21.45 -13.35 -5.92
N SER A 128 20.42 -12.73 -6.49
CA SER A 128 19.45 -11.92 -5.75
C SER A 128 18.63 -12.75 -4.75
N LEU A 129 18.20 -13.96 -5.15
CA LEU A 129 17.51 -14.91 -4.26
C LEU A 129 18.40 -15.32 -3.08
N LEU A 130 19.69 -15.58 -3.33
CA LEU A 130 20.66 -15.91 -2.27
C LEU A 130 20.81 -14.75 -1.27
N GLN A 131 20.89 -13.51 -1.76
CA GLN A 131 20.95 -12.32 -0.92
C GLN A 131 19.70 -12.17 -0.05
N ILE A 132 18.50 -12.38 -0.62
CA ILE A 132 17.24 -12.37 0.13
C ILE A 132 17.20 -13.47 1.20
N GLY A 133 17.69 -14.67 0.89
CA GLY A 133 17.78 -15.76 1.88
C GLY A 133 18.69 -15.42 3.08
N SER A 134 19.58 -14.45 2.93
CA SER A 134 20.42 -13.92 4.02
C SER A 134 19.88 -12.64 4.68
N SER A 135 18.82 -12.05 4.12
CA SER A 135 18.21 -10.81 4.60
C SER A 135 17.33 -11.03 5.84
N ARG A 136 17.09 -9.96 6.62
CA ARG A 136 16.32 -10.01 7.87
C ARG A 136 14.85 -9.63 7.71
N ILE A 137 14.29 -9.69 6.51
CA ILE A 137 12.88 -9.30 6.28
C ILE A 137 11.98 -10.26 7.06
N THR A 138 11.67 -9.93 8.31
CA THR A 138 10.93 -10.69 9.33
C THR A 138 11.52 -12.06 9.74
N GLU A 139 11.40 -12.39 11.04
CA GLU A 139 11.66 -13.73 11.61
C GLU A 139 10.89 -14.86 10.88
N ALA A 140 9.82 -14.51 10.14
CA ALA A 140 9.06 -15.43 9.30
C ALA A 140 9.86 -15.98 8.10
N VAL A 141 10.85 -15.23 7.59
CA VAL A 141 11.68 -15.65 6.45
C VAL A 141 12.77 -16.62 6.86
N GLN A 142 13.32 -16.46 8.06
CA GLN A 142 14.39 -17.33 8.57
C GLN A 142 13.94 -18.79 8.79
N LYS A 143 12.62 -19.05 8.89
CA LYS A 143 12.08 -20.38 9.14
C LYS A 143 11.57 -21.11 7.89
N ALA A 144 11.43 -20.45 6.75
CA ALA A 144 10.55 -20.97 5.70
C ALA A 144 11.24 -21.52 4.44
N VAL A 145 12.34 -20.94 3.92
CA VAL A 145 12.78 -21.33 2.56
C VAL A 145 14.30 -21.24 2.34
N PRO A 146 15.01 -22.36 2.16
CA PRO A 146 16.39 -22.33 1.68
C PRO A 146 16.42 -22.08 0.17
N TYR A 147 16.44 -20.80 -0.24
CA TYR A 147 16.51 -20.41 -1.65
C TYR A 147 17.78 -20.90 -2.36
N ALA A 148 18.80 -21.36 -1.63
CA ALA A 148 20.04 -21.88 -2.20
C ALA A 148 19.83 -23.08 -3.15
N GLY A 149 18.92 -24.00 -2.82
CA GLY A 149 18.60 -25.14 -3.70
C GLY A 149 17.93 -24.69 -4.99
N ILE A 150 16.98 -23.74 -4.88
CA ILE A 150 16.23 -23.21 -6.02
C ILE A 150 17.14 -22.34 -6.91
N ALA A 151 18.02 -21.56 -6.30
CA ALA A 151 19.06 -20.77 -6.97
C ALA A 151 20.00 -21.67 -7.81
N ALA A 152 20.42 -22.80 -7.26
CA ALA A 152 21.24 -23.79 -7.98
C ALA A 152 20.48 -24.41 -9.16
N GLU A 153 19.20 -24.75 -8.99
CA GLU A 153 18.36 -25.26 -10.09
C GLU A 153 18.15 -24.21 -11.20
N ILE A 154 18.01 -22.93 -10.84
CA ILE A 154 17.91 -21.81 -11.80
C ILE A 154 19.19 -21.63 -12.60
N ILE A 155 20.35 -21.75 -11.95
CA ILE A 155 21.65 -21.67 -12.65
C ILE A 155 21.78 -22.85 -13.63
N ALA A 156 21.38 -24.06 -13.24
CA ALA A 156 21.42 -25.22 -14.12
C ALA A 156 20.52 -25.05 -15.38
N MET A 157 19.42 -24.29 -15.29
CA MET A 157 18.58 -23.96 -16.43
C MET A 157 19.29 -23.07 -17.48
N ALA A 158 20.32 -22.32 -17.08
CA ALA A 158 21.03 -21.43 -17.98
C ALA A 158 21.92 -22.14 -19.02
N ASP A 159 22.19 -23.43 -18.81
CA ASP A 159 23.08 -24.23 -19.66
C ASP A 159 22.34 -24.98 -20.80
N GLU A 160 21.00 -24.94 -20.85
CA GLU A 160 20.18 -25.80 -21.73
C GLU A 160 19.50 -25.12 -22.95
N ALA A 161 20.05 -24.02 -23.48
CA ALA A 161 19.72 -23.36 -24.78
C ALA A 161 18.33 -23.63 -25.44
N THR A 162 17.23 -23.57 -24.69
CA THR A 162 15.87 -23.74 -25.22
C THR A 162 14.87 -22.82 -24.51
N ASN A 163 14.76 -21.59 -25.04
CA ASN A 163 14.01 -20.46 -24.47
C ASN A 163 12.59 -20.80 -23.97
N ARG A 164 11.85 -21.68 -24.67
CA ARG A 164 10.46 -22.04 -24.30
C ARG A 164 10.37 -23.01 -23.13
N ARG A 165 11.17 -24.09 -23.13
CA ARG A 165 11.16 -25.09 -22.05
C ARG A 165 11.67 -24.46 -20.75
N GLU A 166 12.69 -23.62 -20.87
CA GLU A 166 13.22 -22.82 -19.77
C GLU A 166 12.21 -21.81 -19.24
N PHE A 167 11.41 -21.15 -20.09
CA PHE A 167 10.31 -20.30 -19.62
C PHE A 167 9.34 -21.07 -18.73
N LEU A 168 8.85 -22.24 -19.19
CA LEU A 168 7.89 -23.04 -18.43
C LEU A 168 8.51 -23.55 -17.12
N ASN A 169 9.77 -24.01 -17.15
CA ASN A 169 10.50 -24.45 -15.96
C ASN A 169 10.74 -23.30 -14.98
N LEU A 170 11.11 -22.11 -15.46
CA LEU A 170 11.34 -20.96 -14.60
C LEU A 170 10.05 -20.43 -13.98
N VAL A 171 8.93 -20.45 -14.70
CA VAL A 171 7.63 -20.11 -14.11
C VAL A 171 7.24 -21.10 -13.02
N THR A 172 7.40 -22.41 -13.28
CA THR A 172 7.00 -23.45 -12.31
C THR A 172 7.91 -23.56 -11.09
N LYS A 173 9.24 -23.40 -11.26
CA LYS A 173 10.23 -23.52 -10.18
C LYS A 173 10.60 -22.20 -9.53
N GLY A 174 10.76 -21.14 -10.32
CA GLY A 174 11.12 -19.81 -9.84
C GLY A 174 9.92 -18.99 -9.36
N GLY A 175 8.70 -19.34 -9.77
CA GLY A 175 7.49 -18.61 -9.38
C GLY A 175 7.13 -18.75 -7.89
N GLU A 176 7.42 -19.89 -7.27
CA GLU A 176 7.17 -20.10 -5.83
C GLU A 176 7.98 -19.14 -4.94
N PRO A 177 9.33 -19.07 -5.03
CA PRO A 177 10.12 -18.07 -4.31
C PRO A 177 9.62 -16.64 -4.50
N VAL A 178 9.27 -16.28 -5.73
CA VAL A 178 8.81 -14.93 -6.06
C VAL A 178 7.49 -14.62 -5.36
N ARG A 179 6.55 -15.58 -5.30
CA ARG A 179 5.31 -15.40 -4.54
C ARG A 179 5.53 -15.32 -3.04
N GLU A 180 6.52 -16.04 -2.51
CA GLU A 180 6.88 -15.96 -1.10
C GLU A 180 7.45 -14.58 -0.77
N ILE A 181 8.34 -14.06 -1.61
CA ILE A 181 8.85 -12.67 -1.52
C ILE A 181 7.69 -11.66 -1.56
N ILE A 182 6.72 -11.81 -2.45
CA ILE A 182 5.53 -10.95 -2.46
C ILE A 182 4.71 -11.12 -1.16
N GLY A 183 4.58 -12.35 -0.65
CA GLY A 183 3.91 -12.62 0.63
C GLY A 183 4.58 -11.92 1.82
N ILE A 184 5.90 -11.88 1.82
CA ILE A 184 6.71 -11.18 2.82
C ILE A 184 6.45 -9.67 2.72
N LEU A 185 6.48 -9.08 1.52
CA LEU A 185 6.15 -7.66 1.32
C LEU A 185 4.73 -7.31 1.78
N ILE A 186 3.77 -8.23 1.66
CA ILE A 186 2.40 -8.05 2.18
C ILE A 186 2.39 -8.01 3.71
N ALA A 187 3.07 -8.94 4.37
CA ALA A 187 3.12 -9.03 5.82
C ALA A 187 3.84 -7.82 6.44
N ASP A 188 4.92 -7.39 5.80
CA ASP A 188 5.79 -6.30 6.23
C ASP A 188 5.22 -4.89 5.92
N ALA A 189 4.14 -4.81 5.13
CA ALA A 189 3.45 -3.55 4.86
C ALA A 189 2.87 -2.90 6.13
N ASP A 190 2.51 -3.69 7.13
CA ASP A 190 1.97 -3.20 8.40
C ASP A 190 3.03 -2.45 9.24
N ASP A 191 4.31 -2.82 9.10
CA ASP A 191 5.40 -2.09 9.75
C ASP A 191 5.57 -0.70 9.17
N ILE A 192 5.37 -0.53 7.85
CA ILE A 192 5.39 0.80 7.22
C ILE A 192 4.21 1.63 7.72
N ASP A 193 3.00 1.05 7.80
CA ASP A 193 1.82 1.72 8.33
C ASP A 193 2.06 2.24 9.75
N LYS A 194 2.67 1.40 10.59
CA LYS A 194 3.03 1.74 11.96
C LYS A 194 4.00 2.91 12.01
N ILE A 195 5.08 2.89 11.21
CA ILE A 195 6.07 3.98 11.18
C ILE A 195 5.40 5.31 10.79
N VAL A 196 4.57 5.31 9.76
CA VAL A 196 3.90 6.53 9.28
C VAL A 196 2.86 7.01 10.31
N SER A 197 2.09 6.09 10.90
CA SER A 197 1.10 6.41 11.93
C SER A 197 1.75 6.95 13.21
N GLU A 198 2.89 6.39 13.64
CA GLU A 198 3.67 6.92 14.77
C GLU A 198 4.13 8.36 14.50
N GLN A 199 4.58 8.65 13.26
CA GLN A 199 4.99 10.00 12.87
C GLN A 199 3.84 11.00 12.96
N MET A 200 2.65 10.60 12.54
CA MET A 200 1.45 11.42 12.63
C MET A 200 0.88 11.51 14.05
N ALA A 201 1.16 10.52 14.91
CA ALA A 201 0.68 10.52 16.29
C ALA A 201 1.37 11.58 17.16
N VAL A 202 2.64 11.91 16.92
CA VAL A 202 3.37 12.94 17.71
C VAL A 202 2.61 14.27 17.79
N PRO A 203 2.23 14.93 16.66
CA PRO A 203 1.46 16.17 16.73
C PRO A 203 0.05 15.98 17.31
N ARG A 204 -0.58 14.81 17.15
CA ARG A 204 -1.88 14.52 17.78
C ARG A 204 -1.75 14.50 19.31
N ASP A 205 -0.72 13.85 19.84
CA ASP A 205 -0.49 13.75 21.28
C ASP A 205 -0.17 15.15 21.87
N LEU A 206 0.52 16.01 21.12
CA LEU A 206 0.67 17.43 21.48
C LEU A 206 -0.67 18.17 21.53
N SER A 207 -1.56 17.95 20.54
CA SER A 207 -2.91 18.50 20.55
C SER A 207 -3.73 18.01 21.75
N ASP A 208 -3.63 16.74 22.09
CA ASP A 208 -4.32 16.16 23.26
C ASP A 208 -3.83 16.78 24.59
N ASN A 209 -2.53 17.05 24.70
CA ASN A 209 -1.96 17.78 25.83
C ASN A 209 -2.48 19.23 25.89
N ARG A 210 -2.57 19.92 24.76
CA ARG A 210 -3.15 21.28 24.68
C ARG A 210 -4.62 21.30 25.05
N LEU A 211 -5.42 20.34 24.59
CA LEU A 211 -6.83 20.20 24.95
C LEU A 211 -7.05 19.96 26.45
N SER A 212 -6.10 19.27 27.09
CA SER A 212 -6.08 19.11 28.54
C SER A 212 -5.76 20.44 29.23
N GLY A 213 -4.73 21.15 28.77
CA GLY A 213 -4.36 22.49 29.28
C GLY A 213 -5.50 23.52 29.15
N LEU A 214 -6.14 23.60 27.99
CA LEU A 214 -7.29 24.48 27.74
C LEU A 214 -8.46 24.18 28.67
N ARG A 215 -8.72 22.89 28.97
CA ARG A 215 -9.73 22.52 29.97
C ARG A 215 -9.37 23.04 31.36
N PHE A 216 -8.12 22.87 31.79
CA PHE A 216 -7.72 23.36 33.11
C PHE A 216 -7.80 24.89 33.22
N GLN A 217 -7.37 25.61 32.19
CA GLN A 217 -7.51 27.07 32.13
C GLN A 217 -8.98 27.49 32.17
N PHE A 218 -9.85 26.79 31.42
CA PHE A 218 -11.29 27.05 31.44
C PHE A 218 -11.88 26.82 32.84
N LEU A 219 -11.54 25.71 33.48
CA LEU A 219 -12.01 25.39 34.84
C LEU A 219 -11.53 26.41 35.86
N ASN A 220 -10.28 26.85 35.79
CA ASN A 220 -9.74 27.85 36.72
C ASN A 220 -10.53 29.17 36.67
N VAL A 221 -10.94 29.61 35.48
CA VAL A 221 -11.77 30.81 35.33
C VAL A 221 -13.22 30.53 35.74
N ALA A 222 -13.79 29.42 35.27
CA ALA A 222 -15.20 29.11 35.50
C ALA A 222 -15.53 28.80 36.97
N ASP A 223 -14.63 28.13 37.70
CA ASP A 223 -14.84 27.69 39.09
C ASP A 223 -14.89 28.87 40.08
N GLU A 224 -14.32 30.03 39.74
CA GLU A 224 -14.39 31.23 40.58
C GLU A 224 -15.74 31.95 40.48
N LEU A 225 -16.49 31.69 39.42
CA LEU A 225 -17.65 32.47 39.03
C LEU A 225 -18.96 31.89 39.57
N GLN A 226 -19.85 32.77 40.01
CA GLN A 226 -21.23 32.39 40.35
C GLN A 226 -21.90 31.78 39.12
N VAL A 227 -22.68 30.72 39.34
CA VAL A 227 -23.42 30.05 38.27
C VAL A 227 -24.52 30.99 37.76
N ALA A 228 -24.31 31.55 36.58
CA ALA A 228 -25.27 32.35 35.83
C ALA A 228 -25.66 31.63 34.53
N THR A 229 -26.76 32.07 33.90
CA THR A 229 -27.24 31.52 32.63
C THR A 229 -26.17 31.59 31.54
N GLU A 230 -25.43 32.70 31.49
CA GLU A 230 -24.35 32.94 30.53
C GLU A 230 -23.20 31.97 30.73
N ILE A 231 -22.78 31.73 31.98
CA ILE A 231 -21.71 30.77 32.33
C ILE A 231 -22.13 29.36 31.97
N THR A 232 -23.37 28.98 32.29
CA THR A 232 -23.94 27.68 31.93
C THR A 232 -23.96 27.49 30.40
N GLY A 233 -24.32 28.54 29.66
CA GLY A 233 -24.29 28.54 28.20
C GLY A 233 -22.88 28.32 27.63
N VAL A 234 -21.86 28.97 28.18
CA VAL A 234 -20.46 28.81 27.73
C VAL A 234 -19.90 27.43 28.13
N ILE A 235 -20.22 26.91 29.31
CA ILE A 235 -19.89 25.53 29.72
C ILE A 235 -20.50 24.51 28.74
N LYS A 236 -21.76 24.72 28.34
CA LYS A 236 -22.41 23.86 27.34
C LYS A 236 -21.64 23.88 26.02
N GLN A 237 -21.28 25.06 25.51
CA GLN A 237 -20.50 25.17 24.26
C GLN A 237 -19.14 24.47 24.35
N MET A 238 -18.47 24.53 25.51
CA MET A 238 -17.23 23.81 25.76
C MET A 238 -17.44 22.29 25.69
N ASN A 239 -18.48 21.77 26.34
CA ASN A 239 -18.80 20.33 26.31
C ASN A 239 -19.24 19.86 24.93
N ASP A 240 -20.07 20.64 24.23
CA ASP A 240 -20.51 20.37 22.87
C ASP A 240 -19.31 20.29 21.92
N ALA A 241 -18.36 21.23 22.02
CA ALA A 241 -17.12 21.18 21.25
C ALA A 241 -16.31 19.91 21.58
N ARG A 242 -16.07 19.63 22.87
CA ARG A 242 -15.31 18.45 23.34
C ARG A 242 -15.93 17.12 22.88
N ALA A 243 -17.25 17.05 22.76
CA ALA A 243 -17.95 15.87 22.29
C ALA A 243 -17.70 15.55 20.80
N THR A 244 -17.21 16.53 20.02
CA THR A 244 -16.87 16.33 18.59
C THR A 244 -15.49 15.71 18.36
N LEU A 245 -14.69 15.49 19.39
CA LEU A 245 -13.40 14.82 19.26
C LEU A 245 -13.60 13.34 18.95
N VAL A 246 -13.01 12.85 17.85
CA VAL A 246 -13.35 11.53 17.30
C VAL A 246 -12.53 10.39 17.93
N HIS A 247 -11.28 10.64 18.33
CA HIS A 247 -10.38 9.55 18.73
C HIS A 247 -10.38 9.26 20.23
N GLN A 248 -10.94 10.13 21.06
CA GLN A 248 -11.06 9.89 22.50
C GLN A 248 -12.21 10.67 23.14
N LYS A 249 -12.79 10.10 24.20
CA LYS A 249 -13.79 10.80 25.01
C LYS A 249 -13.11 11.68 26.05
N LEU A 250 -13.32 12.98 25.92
CA LEU A 250 -12.81 13.96 26.86
C LEU A 250 -13.71 14.08 28.12
N PRO A 251 -13.15 14.31 29.32
CA PRO A 251 -13.94 14.57 30.50
C PRO A 251 -14.78 15.85 30.35
N GLU A 252 -16.05 15.76 30.77
CA GLU A 252 -16.96 16.90 30.80
C GLU A 252 -16.50 17.98 31.79
N VAL A 253 -16.84 19.21 31.47
CA VAL A 253 -16.77 20.38 32.35
C VAL A 253 -18.12 20.49 33.06
N LYS A 254 -18.10 20.48 34.39
CA LYS A 254 -19.29 20.62 35.22
C LYS A 254 -19.35 22.02 35.83
N PRO A 255 -20.54 22.64 35.94
CA PRO A 255 -20.68 23.88 36.70
C PRO A 255 -20.26 23.66 38.16
N ARG A 256 -19.51 24.61 38.71
CA ARG A 256 -19.23 24.69 40.14
C ARG A 256 -19.73 26.02 40.69
N VAL A 257 -20.05 26.03 41.99
CA VAL A 257 -20.57 27.22 42.67
C VAL A 257 -19.39 28.09 43.09
N GLY A 258 -19.06 29.07 42.26
CA GLY A 258 -18.16 30.17 42.62
C GLY A 258 -18.89 31.28 43.37
N VAL A 259 -18.13 32.24 43.89
CA VAL A 259 -18.65 33.36 44.70
C VAL A 259 -18.55 34.71 44.00
N ARG A 260 -17.77 34.82 42.92
CA ARG A 260 -17.54 36.07 42.18
C ARG A 260 -18.57 36.26 41.07
N THR A 261 -19.21 37.42 41.02
CA THR A 261 -20.14 37.75 39.93
C THR A 261 -19.40 37.82 38.59
N PRO A 262 -19.89 37.18 37.51
CA PRO A 262 -19.26 37.24 36.19
C PRO A 262 -19.17 38.65 35.62
N GLY A 263 -17.96 39.09 35.26
CA GLY A 263 -17.74 40.31 34.48
C GLY A 263 -17.69 40.05 32.97
N HIS A 264 -17.76 41.11 32.17
CA HIS A 264 -17.64 41.02 30.71
C HIS A 264 -16.30 40.41 30.26
N THR A 265 -15.21 40.71 30.97
CA THR A 265 -13.88 40.16 30.70
C THR A 265 -13.80 38.65 30.94
N ASP A 266 -14.47 38.15 31.99
CA ASP A 266 -14.53 36.71 32.28
C ASP A 266 -15.26 35.94 31.19
N LEU A 267 -16.43 36.45 30.79
CA LEU A 267 -17.22 35.85 29.70
C LEU A 267 -16.47 35.86 28.37
N ALA A 268 -15.72 36.92 28.07
CA ALA A 268 -14.87 36.99 26.89
C ALA A 268 -13.72 35.96 26.94
N MET A 269 -13.05 35.82 28.09
CA MET A 269 -11.98 34.85 28.27
C MET A 269 -12.48 33.41 28.14
N LEU A 270 -13.61 33.07 28.76
CA LEU A 270 -14.20 31.73 28.64
C LEU A 270 -14.60 31.41 27.19
N LYS A 271 -15.17 32.36 26.45
CA LYS A 271 -15.48 32.20 25.02
C LYS A 271 -14.21 32.00 24.18
N MET A 272 -13.16 32.76 24.44
CA MET A 272 -11.86 32.59 23.77
C MET A 272 -11.28 31.18 24.00
N LEU A 273 -11.40 30.64 25.22
CA LEU A 273 -10.97 29.28 25.54
C LEU A 273 -11.83 28.21 24.84
N VAL A 274 -13.14 28.44 24.71
CA VAL A 274 -14.02 27.57 23.91
C VAL A 274 -13.60 27.57 22.45
N ASP A 275 -13.37 28.74 21.85
CA ASP A 275 -12.97 28.82 20.44
C ASP A 275 -11.57 28.23 20.20
N SER A 276 -10.63 28.45 21.12
CA SER A 276 -9.33 27.77 21.10
C SER A 276 -9.48 26.25 21.18
N THR A 277 -10.40 25.75 22.01
CA THR A 277 -10.70 24.32 22.13
C THR A 277 -11.28 23.77 20.83
N LYS A 278 -12.24 24.45 20.20
CA LYS A 278 -12.80 24.04 18.90
C LYS A 278 -11.70 23.94 17.84
N ASN A 279 -10.81 24.93 17.78
CA ASN A 279 -9.71 24.93 16.82
C ASN A 279 -8.76 23.75 17.04
N GLU A 280 -8.35 23.50 18.29
CA GLU A 280 -7.45 22.39 18.60
C GLU A 280 -8.11 21.01 18.36
N ILE A 281 -9.42 20.87 18.61
CA ILE A 281 -10.19 19.66 18.26
C ILE A 281 -10.21 19.46 16.75
N ALA A 282 -10.42 20.53 15.96
CA ALA A 282 -10.39 20.43 14.50
C ALA A 282 -9.03 19.93 14.00
N ILE A 283 -7.93 20.43 14.59
CA ILE A 283 -6.56 19.96 14.29
C ILE A 283 -6.41 18.47 14.63
N ALA A 284 -6.79 18.05 15.84
CA ALA A 284 -6.67 16.66 16.29
C ALA A 284 -7.51 15.69 15.44
N ASN A 285 -8.72 16.09 15.05
CA ASN A 285 -9.60 15.34 14.16
C ASN A 285 -9.01 15.22 12.75
N ALA A 286 -8.42 16.29 12.21
CA ALA A 286 -7.76 16.26 10.91
C ALA A 286 -6.56 15.30 10.90
N ILE A 287 -5.77 15.26 11.97
CA ILE A 287 -4.66 14.30 12.12
C ILE A 287 -5.20 12.87 12.21
N THR A 288 -6.26 12.64 13.00
CA THR A 288 -6.91 11.33 13.11
C THR A 288 -7.45 10.84 11.77
N SER A 289 -8.06 11.74 10.98
CA SER A 289 -8.53 11.41 9.63
C SER A 289 -7.36 10.98 8.73
N ARG A 290 -6.23 11.71 8.77
CA ARG A 290 -5.03 11.34 7.99
C ARG A 290 -4.46 9.98 8.38
N ILE A 291 -4.40 9.65 9.67
CA ILE A 291 -3.95 8.33 10.14
C ILE A 291 -4.87 7.24 9.57
N LYS A 292 -6.19 7.45 9.58
CA LYS A 292 -7.15 6.50 8.99
C LYS A 292 -6.95 6.35 7.48
N SER A 293 -6.81 7.47 6.75
CA SER A 293 -6.59 7.44 5.29
C SER A 293 -5.27 6.76 4.93
N GLN A 294 -4.23 6.92 5.75
CA GLN A 294 -2.96 6.19 5.59
C GLN A 294 -3.17 4.67 5.74
N HIS A 295 -3.93 4.24 6.75
CA HIS A 295 -4.26 2.82 6.90
C HIS A 295 -5.02 2.27 5.68
N GLU A 296 -5.96 3.04 5.13
CA GLU A 296 -6.69 2.66 3.90
C GLU A 296 -5.74 2.50 2.70
N VAL A 297 -4.73 3.36 2.54
CA VAL A 297 -3.68 3.21 1.51
C VAL A 297 -2.94 1.89 1.67
N ILE A 298 -2.54 1.53 2.88
CA ILE A 298 -1.81 0.28 3.15
C ILE A 298 -2.70 -0.95 2.88
N VAL A 299 -3.99 -0.89 3.24
CA VAL A 299 -4.96 -1.96 2.92
C VAL A 299 -5.08 -2.18 1.40
N GLU A 300 -5.21 -1.11 0.61
CA GLU A 300 -5.28 -1.23 -0.85
C GLU A 300 -3.95 -1.69 -1.47
N TYR A 301 -2.82 -1.26 -0.92
CA TYR A 301 -1.51 -1.74 -1.32
C TYR A 301 -1.35 -3.25 -1.09
N LYS A 302 -1.74 -3.77 0.08
CA LYS A 302 -1.71 -5.21 0.36
C LYS A 302 -2.60 -5.99 -0.61
N LYS A 303 -3.77 -5.44 -0.98
CA LYS A 303 -4.65 -6.03 -2.01
C LYS A 303 -3.97 -6.06 -3.38
N LEU A 304 -3.29 -4.99 -3.77
CA LEU A 304 -2.53 -4.92 -5.03
C LEU A 304 -1.41 -5.97 -5.08
N LEU A 305 -0.59 -6.06 -4.02
CA LEU A 305 0.45 -7.09 -3.91
C LEU A 305 -0.14 -8.50 -3.95
N ASN A 306 -1.24 -8.75 -3.23
CA ASN A 306 -1.90 -10.05 -3.25
C ASN A 306 -2.44 -10.39 -4.64
N GLN A 307 -2.99 -9.41 -5.37
CA GLN A 307 -3.41 -9.61 -6.76
C GLN A 307 -2.24 -9.98 -7.66
N THR A 308 -1.09 -9.32 -7.52
CA THR A 308 0.15 -9.67 -8.24
C THR A 308 0.57 -11.10 -7.92
N ARG A 309 0.60 -11.48 -6.65
CA ARG A 309 0.89 -12.86 -6.21
C ARG A 309 -0.06 -13.89 -6.84
N MET A 310 -1.36 -13.59 -6.85
CA MET A 310 -2.38 -14.48 -7.42
C MET A 310 -2.29 -14.57 -8.95
N SER A 311 -1.92 -13.48 -9.64
CA SER A 311 -1.72 -13.50 -11.09
C SER A 311 -0.51 -14.36 -11.50
N LEU A 312 0.57 -14.37 -10.71
CA LEU A 312 1.70 -15.29 -10.90
C LEU A 312 1.29 -16.74 -10.67
N LEU A 313 0.58 -17.02 -9.56
CA LEU A 313 0.02 -18.36 -9.32
C LEU A 313 -0.87 -18.82 -10.46
N GLN A 314 -1.62 -17.89 -11.05
CA GLN A 314 -2.49 -18.21 -12.16
C GLN A 314 -1.70 -18.50 -13.45
N LEU A 315 -0.66 -17.74 -13.73
CA LEU A 315 0.27 -18.04 -14.82
C LEU A 315 0.85 -19.46 -14.69
N GLU A 316 1.30 -19.84 -13.49
CA GLU A 316 1.79 -21.19 -13.19
C GLU A 316 0.74 -22.28 -13.40
N LYS A 317 -0.48 -22.07 -12.88
CA LYS A 317 -1.59 -23.02 -13.07
C LYS A 317 -1.96 -23.18 -14.55
N THR A 318 -1.97 -22.10 -15.32
CA THR A 318 -2.24 -22.14 -16.76
C THR A 318 -1.17 -22.97 -17.47
N ILE A 319 0.11 -22.80 -17.12
CA ILE A 319 1.21 -23.60 -17.67
C ILE A 319 1.09 -25.08 -17.27
N LYS A 320 0.82 -25.36 -15.98
CA LYS A 320 0.77 -26.73 -15.46
C LYS A 320 -0.43 -27.53 -15.96
N TYR A 321 -1.59 -26.89 -16.10
CA TYR A 321 -2.85 -27.58 -16.41
C TYR A 321 -3.42 -27.26 -17.80
N ASN A 322 -2.74 -26.41 -18.60
CA ASN A 322 -3.15 -25.96 -19.93
C ASN A 322 -4.61 -25.45 -19.98
N ARG A 323 -5.03 -24.72 -18.92
CA ARG A 323 -6.39 -24.17 -18.80
C ARG A 323 -6.34 -22.65 -18.67
N PRO A 324 -7.06 -21.89 -19.51
CA PRO A 324 -7.23 -20.47 -19.29
C PRO A 324 -8.07 -20.27 -18.02
N VAL A 325 -7.62 -19.37 -17.16
CA VAL A 325 -8.39 -18.95 -15.99
C VAL A 325 -8.53 -17.44 -16.04
N ALA A 326 -9.71 -16.96 -15.68
CA ALA A 326 -10.06 -15.56 -15.71
C ALA A 326 -9.11 -14.74 -14.81
N THR A 327 -8.63 -13.62 -15.36
CA THR A 327 -7.91 -12.59 -14.63
C THR A 327 -8.92 -11.76 -13.83
N ALA A 328 -8.77 -11.72 -12.51
CA ALA A 328 -9.56 -10.85 -11.65
C ALA A 328 -9.06 -9.39 -11.72
N ASP A 329 -10.03 -8.49 -11.57
CA ASP A 329 -10.09 -7.04 -11.32
C ASP A 329 -8.82 -6.20 -10.97
N PHE A 330 -7.70 -6.38 -11.66
CA PHE A 330 -6.47 -5.60 -11.45
C PHE A 330 -6.69 -4.08 -11.57
N ILE A 331 -7.38 -3.63 -12.63
CA ILE A 331 -7.64 -2.21 -12.88
C ILE A 331 -8.35 -1.57 -11.68
N ASN A 332 -9.35 -2.26 -11.13
CA ASN A 332 -10.11 -1.77 -9.98
C ASN A 332 -9.25 -1.69 -8.71
N ARG A 333 -8.25 -2.57 -8.53
CA ARG A 333 -7.30 -2.49 -7.40
C ARG A 333 -6.31 -1.34 -7.55
N ALA A 334 -5.75 -1.14 -8.75
CA ALA A 334 -4.86 -0.02 -9.01
C ALA A 334 -5.59 1.33 -8.86
N LEU A 335 -6.85 1.40 -9.31
CA LEU A 335 -7.71 2.57 -9.08
C LEU A 335 -8.00 2.78 -7.59
N GLY A 336 -8.35 1.72 -6.85
CA GLY A 336 -8.57 1.80 -5.40
C GLY A 336 -7.36 2.36 -4.63
N LEU A 337 -6.15 1.89 -4.94
CA LEU A 337 -4.92 2.43 -4.33
C LEU A 337 -4.71 3.90 -4.68
N ARG A 338 -4.95 4.28 -5.94
CA ARG A 338 -4.85 5.68 -6.38
C ARG A 338 -5.85 6.57 -5.65
N GLU A 339 -7.10 6.13 -5.53
CA GLU A 339 -8.15 6.85 -4.80
C GLU A 339 -7.80 7.00 -3.32
N ALA A 340 -7.34 5.93 -2.65
CA ALA A 340 -6.89 6.00 -1.27
C ALA A 340 -5.71 6.98 -1.10
N THR A 341 -4.77 6.98 -2.04
CA THR A 341 -3.62 7.89 -2.04
C THR A 341 -4.05 9.35 -2.22
N LEU A 342 -5.04 9.61 -3.07
CA LEU A 342 -5.61 10.94 -3.26
C LEU A 342 -6.29 11.44 -1.99
N LYS A 343 -7.13 10.61 -1.35
CA LYS A 343 -7.76 10.95 -0.06
C LYS A 343 -6.73 11.32 1.02
N LEU A 344 -5.67 10.52 1.15
CA LEU A 344 -4.58 10.82 2.09
C LEU A 344 -3.91 12.16 1.79
N ARG A 345 -3.69 12.49 0.51
CA ARG A 345 -3.06 13.76 0.10
C ARG A 345 -3.97 14.96 0.33
N GLU A 346 -5.26 14.81 0.04
CA GLU A 346 -6.25 15.88 0.15
C GLU A 346 -6.72 16.10 1.60
N GLY A 347 -6.46 15.14 2.50
CA GLY A 347 -6.85 15.23 3.90
C GLY A 347 -8.36 15.16 4.12
N VAL A 348 -9.07 14.49 3.19
CA VAL A 348 -10.52 14.30 3.18
C VAL A 348 -10.91 13.01 3.89
#